data_AF-A0AA35S227-F1
#
_entry.id   AF-A0AA35S227-F1
#
_cell.length_a   1.000
_cell.length_b   1.000
_cell.length_c   1.000
_cell.angle_alpha   90.00
_cell.angle_beta   90.00
_cell.angle_gamma   90.00
#
_symmetry.space_group_name_H-M   'P 1'
#
loop_
_entity.id
_entity.type
_entity.pdbx_description
1 polymer ?
#
loop_
_entity_poly.entity_id
_entity_poly.type
_entity_poly.pdbx_seq_one_letter_code
_entity_poly.pdbx_strand_id
1 'polypeptide(L)' 'MDNCNDELATCSNTIGSFECVCLAGYEMDEGNCVDIDECTDGPNDCDVNFECINTPGSFTCECPTGYEINEGNC' A
#
# COMPACT_ATOMS: atom_id res chain seq x y z
N MET A 1 -2.24 -5.89 25.37
CA MET A 1 -1.42 -6.33 24.23
C MET A 1 -1.78 -5.34 23.14
N ASP A 2 -1.18 -4.16 23.19
CA ASP A 2 -1.50 -3.06 22.29
C ASP A 2 -0.73 -3.30 20.99
N ASN A 3 -1.32 -4.14 20.12
CA ASN A 3 -0.77 -4.50 18.82
C ASN A 3 -1.04 -3.38 17.79
N CYS A 4 -0.68 -2.16 18.16
CA CYS A 4 -0.73 -0.97 17.29
C CYS A 4 0.57 -0.18 17.41
N ASN A 5 1.66 -0.88 17.74
CA ASN A 5 2.97 -0.27 18.00
C ASN A 5 3.85 -0.36 16.75
N ASP A 6 3.25 -0.09 15.61
CA ASP A 6 3.95 0.00 14.33
C ASP A 6 3.97 1.48 13.92
N GLU A 7 5.08 1.95 13.34
CA GLU A 7 5.21 3.33 12.83
C GLU A 7 4.23 3.59 11.65
N LEU A 8 3.54 2.53 11.21
CA LEU A 8 2.60 2.47 10.09
C LEU A 8 1.12 2.47 10.52
N ALA A 9 0.82 2.81 11.78
CA ALA A 9 -0.55 2.88 12.30
C ALA A 9 -0.84 4.19 13.06
N THR A 10 -2.08 4.68 12.95
CA THR A 10 -2.61 5.75 13.79
C THR A 10 -3.58 5.15 14.81
N CYS A 11 -3.26 5.27 16.10
CA CYS A 11 -4.12 4.77 17.17
C CYS A 11 -4.81 5.94 17.92
N SER A 12 -6.12 5.83 18.10
CA SER A 12 -6.95 6.80 18.83
C SER A 12 -7.65 6.12 20.01
N ASN A 13 -7.52 6.69 21.21
CA ASN A 13 -8.19 6.17 22.40
C ASN A 13 -9.68 6.54 22.39
N THR A 14 -10.54 5.57 22.70
CA THR A 14 -11.99 5.75 22.85
C THR A 14 -12.40 5.49 24.31
N ILE A 15 -13.63 5.83 24.71
CA ILE A 15 -14.07 5.60 26.10
C ILE A 15 -14.16 4.08 26.34
N GLY A 16 -13.18 3.53 27.06
CA GLY A 16 -13.11 2.11 27.43
C GLY A 16 -12.43 1.20 26.40
N SER A 17 -11.89 1.74 25.30
CA SER A 17 -11.13 0.99 24.28
C SER A 17 -10.10 1.89 23.60
N PHE A 18 -9.37 1.34 22.63
CA PHE A 18 -8.57 2.06 21.66
C PHE A 18 -8.91 1.53 20.26
N GLU A 19 -8.77 2.38 19.25
CA GLU A 19 -8.98 2.04 17.85
C GLU A 19 -7.71 2.34 17.07
N CYS A 20 -7.35 1.43 16.17
CA CYS A 20 -6.08 1.37 15.48
C CYS A 20 -6.35 1.30 14.00
N VAL A 21 -5.87 2.28 13.26
CA VAL A 21 -6.08 2.34 11.82
C VAL A 21 -4.72 2.39 11.16
N CYS A 22 -4.42 1.41 10.31
CA CYS A 22 -3.20 1.42 9.50
C CYS A 22 -3.18 2.66 8.58
N LEU A 23 -1.98 3.14 8.25
CA LEU A 23 -1.83 4.22 7.27
C LEU A 23 -2.41 3.80 5.91
N ALA A 24 -2.68 4.77 5.04
CA ALA A 24 -3.14 4.48 3.68
C ALA A 24 -2.11 3.59 2.95
N GLY A 25 -2.59 2.58 2.22
CA GLY A 25 -1.75 1.56 1.58
C GLY A 25 -1.33 0.41 2.50
N TYR A 26 -1.82 0.36 3.74
CA TYR A 26 -1.53 -0.72 4.69
C TYR A 26 -2.82 -1.34 5.23
N GLU A 27 -2.78 -2.65 5.48
CA GLU A 27 -3.87 -3.40 6.11
C GLU A 27 -3.44 -4.07 7.41
N MET A 28 -4.42 -4.36 8.26
CA MET A 28 -4.15 -4.99 9.55
C MET A 28 -4.10 -6.51 9.38
N ASP A 29 -2.90 -7.07 9.45
CA ASP A 29 -2.66 -8.50 9.45
C ASP A 29 -2.05 -8.96 10.79
N GLU A 30 -2.76 -9.86 11.48
CA GLU A 30 -2.39 -10.37 12.81
C GLU A 30 -2.04 -9.31 13.88
N GLY A 31 -2.55 -8.08 13.71
CA GLY A 31 -2.26 -6.95 14.60
C GLY A 31 -0.95 -6.21 14.28
N ASN A 32 -0.43 -6.35 13.07
CA ASN A 32 0.60 -5.50 12.49
C ASN A 32 0.02 -4.82 11.24
N CYS A 33 0.57 -3.66 10.87
CA CYS A 33 0.19 -3.04 9.61
C CYS A 33 1.14 -3.53 8.52
N VAL A 34 0.62 -4.38 7.65
CA VAL A 34 1.36 -4.90 6.50
C VAL A 34 0.99 -4.08 5.27
N ASP A 35 1.97 -3.94 4.39
CA ASP A 35 1.80 -3.27 3.11
C ASP A 35 0.76 -4.01 2.26
N ILE A 36 -0.19 -3.29 1.68
CA ILE A 36 -1.15 -3.86 0.74
C ILE A 36 -0.44 -3.98 -0.60
N ASP A 37 -0.31 -5.18 -1.14
CA ASP A 37 0.23 -5.34 -2.49
C ASP A 37 -0.85 -5.01 -3.52
N GLU A 38 -0.92 -3.76 -3.97
CA GLU A 38 -1.90 -3.35 -4.96
C GLU A 38 -1.65 -3.96 -6.36
N CYS A 39 -0.48 -4.56 -6.58
CA CYS A 39 -0.18 -5.27 -7.82
C CYS A 39 -0.77 -6.69 -7.84
N THR A 40 -0.86 -7.36 -6.69
CA THR A 40 -1.41 -8.73 -6.59
C THR A 40 -2.84 -8.78 -6.07
N ASP A 41 -3.15 -7.97 -5.06
CA ASP A 41 -4.37 -8.09 -4.25
C ASP A 41 -5.33 -6.89 -4.43
N GLY A 42 -4.86 -5.80 -5.06
CA GLY A 42 -5.63 -4.58 -5.31
C GLY A 42 -5.94 -4.30 -6.78
N PRO A 43 -6.83 -3.32 -7.06
CA PRO A 43 -6.89 -2.71 -8.38
C PRO A 43 -5.63 -1.86 -8.57
N ASN A 44 -4.63 -2.40 -9.27
CA ASN A 44 -3.59 -1.54 -9.83
C ASN A 44 -4.24 -0.67 -10.92
N ASP A 45 -4.23 0.65 -10.72
CA ASP A 45 -4.66 1.62 -11.75
C ASP A 45 -3.59 1.78 -12.86
N CYS A 46 -2.71 0.79 -13.01
CA CYS A 46 -1.70 0.78 -14.07
C CYS A 46 -2.34 0.50 -15.42
N ASP A 47 -1.92 1.25 -16.43
CA ASP A 47 -2.27 0.94 -17.83
C ASP A 47 -1.63 -0.40 -18.24
N VAL A 48 -2.25 -1.12 -19.17
CA VAL A 48 -1.84 -2.47 -19.60
C VAL A 48 -0.41 -2.54 -20.14
N ASN A 49 0.14 -1.40 -20.59
CA ASN A 49 1.50 -1.31 -21.11
C ASN A 49 2.56 -1.06 -20.02
N PHE A 50 2.15 -0.88 -18.76
CA PHE A 50 3.03 -0.60 -17.64
C PHE A 50 3.12 -1.81 -16.71
N GLU A 51 4.31 -1.99 -16.13
CA GLU A 51 4.57 -2.96 -15.08
C GLU A 51 4.22 -2.34 -13.73
N CYS A 52 3.35 -3.01 -12.97
CA CYS A 52 3.06 -2.61 -11.59
C CYS A 52 4.19 -3.05 -10.67
N ILE A 53 4.71 -2.11 -9.88
CA ILE A 53 5.74 -2.33 -8.88
C ILE A 53 5.16 -1.91 -7.54
N ASN A 54 4.99 -2.88 -6.64
CA ASN A 54 4.51 -2.60 -5.30
C ASN A 54 5.61 -1.88 -4.47
N THR A 55 5.23 -0.88 -3.70
CA THR A 55 6.12 -0.11 -2.82
C THR A 55 5.48 0.08 -1.43
N PRO A 56 6.27 0.33 -0.37
CA PRO A 56 5.67 0.52 0.95
C PRO A 56 4.67 1.70 0.99
N GLY A 57 3.39 1.37 1.18
CA GLY A 57 2.24 2.27 1.31
C GLY A 57 1.61 2.71 -0.02
N SER A 58 2.04 2.15 -1.16
CA SER A 58 1.53 2.48 -2.51
C SER A 58 2.13 1.57 -3.57
N PHE A 59 1.62 1.62 -4.80
CA PHE A 59 2.31 1.06 -5.97
C PHE A 59 2.80 2.15 -6.92
N THR A 60 3.74 1.79 -7.81
CA THR A 60 4.14 2.59 -8.97
C THR A 60 3.94 1.78 -10.26
N CYS A 61 3.66 2.47 -11.36
CA CYS A 61 3.56 1.87 -12.68
C CYS A 61 4.74 2.34 -13.52
N GLU A 62 5.64 1.44 -13.88
CA GLU A 62 6.85 1.75 -14.64
C GLU A 62 6.85 1.08 -16.01
N CYS A 63 7.56 1.65 -16.99
CA CYS A 63 7.75 0.97 -18.26
C CYS A 63 8.63 -0.27 -18.06
N PRO A 64 8.31 -1.40 -18.70
CA PRO A 64 9.16 -2.57 -18.69
C PRO A 64 10.60 -2.21 -19.09
N THR A 65 11.57 -2.95 -18.55
CA THR A 65 13.00 -2.68 -18.79
C THR A 65 13.30 -2.57 -20.29
N GLY A 66 13.82 -1.41 -20.72
CA GLY A 66 14.20 -1.14 -22.12
C GLY A 66 13.18 -0.32 -22.91
N TYR A 67 12.05 0.06 -22.30
CA TYR A 67 11.07 0.99 -22.88
C TYR A 67 11.19 2.36 -22.20
N GLU A 68 11.12 3.43 -22.99
CA GLU A 68 11.10 4.80 -22.49
C GLU A 68 9.70 5.40 -22.68
N ILE A 69 9.21 6.11 -21.65
CA ILE A 69 7.95 6.85 -21.72
C ILE A 69 8.02 7.83 -22.90
N ASN A 70 7.19 7.60 -23.91
CA ASN A 70 6.98 8.52 -25.02
C ASN A 70 5.50 8.98 -25.02
N GLU A 71 5.28 10.25 -24.70
CA GLU A 71 3.97 10.92 -24.76
C GLU A 71 2.80 10.10 -24.15
N GLY A 72 3.02 9.48 -22.99
CA GLY A 72 1.98 8.72 -22.26
C GLY A 72 1.88 7.25 -22.62
N ASN A 73 2.83 6.70 -23.39
CA ASN A 73 2.94 5.27 -23.65
C ASN A 73 4.35 4.76 -23.33
N CYS A 74 4.39 3.56 -22.76
CA CYS A 74 5.42 2.57 -23.06
C CYS A 74 4.98 1.84 -24.35
#